data_AF-A0A924VVG7-F1
#
_entry.id   AF-A0A924VVG7-F1
#
_cell.length_a   1.000
_cell.length_b   1.000
_cell.length_c   1.000
_cell.angle_alpha   90.00
_cell.angle_beta   90.00
_cell.angle_gamma   90.00
#
_symmetry.space_group_name_H-M   'P 1'
#
loop_
_entity.id
_entity.type
_entity.pdbx_description
1 polymer ?
#
loop_
_entity_poly.entity_id
_entity_poly.type
_entity_poly.pdbx_seq_one_letter_code
_entity_poly.pdbx_strand_id
1 'polypeptide(L)'
;MLNYNGELATKERLIAFIRERYQDSIEAINAAWEIALDDFEQLRIPMANAHRLSAASEADLGDFMEIMVREYVTVPSMACREVDPLHLNMGMRWGWIHDPRQVAGWEQFDIFSINCYKTDPKPAIEAVVKAGVDRPIIIGEFHHGALDGATPATGIKGVLTQVERGKAYRYYVEQGASTTHLVGCHYFSYSDQSAIGRFDGEHYNIGFVDACHQPYIEMLDAARKTAAVLYEVADGIKDPYDEAPIEIPGIFY
;
A
#
# COMPACT_ATOMS: atom_id res chain seq x y z
N MET A 1 -14.71 13.66 -3.35
CA MET A 1 -15.97 14.04 -2.67
C MET A 1 -16.69 15.22 -3.31
N LEU A 2 -16.02 16.35 -3.58
CA LEU A 2 -16.71 17.55 -4.10
C LEU A 2 -17.35 17.36 -5.47
N ASN A 3 -16.83 16.47 -6.33
CA ASN A 3 -17.42 16.14 -7.64
C ASN A 3 -18.65 15.20 -7.58
N TYR A 4 -19.05 14.73 -6.39
CA TYR A 4 -20.17 13.79 -6.25
C TYR A 4 -21.50 14.54 -6.07
N ASN A 5 -22.52 14.10 -6.81
CA ASN A 5 -23.88 14.66 -6.79
C ASN A 5 -24.80 13.84 -5.88
N GLY A 6 -24.59 13.96 -4.57
CA GLY A 6 -25.42 13.31 -3.56
C GLY A 6 -25.03 13.74 -2.15
N GLU A 7 -25.91 13.46 -1.20
CA GLU A 7 -25.69 13.75 0.21
C GLU A 7 -24.66 12.78 0.79
N LEU A 8 -23.59 13.32 1.36
CA LEU A 8 -22.53 12.55 1.99
C LEU A 8 -22.20 13.18 3.34
N ALA A 9 -22.24 12.41 4.42
CA ALA A 9 -21.83 12.89 5.76
C ALA A 9 -20.41 13.48 5.74
N THR A 10 -19.50 12.90 4.95
CA THR A 10 -18.15 13.45 4.76
C THR A 10 -18.16 14.82 4.10
N LYS A 11 -19.07 15.08 3.14
CA LYS A 11 -19.23 16.38 2.48
C LYS A 11 -19.75 17.44 3.44
N GLU A 12 -20.71 17.07 4.28
CA GLU A 12 -21.18 17.93 5.38
C GLU A 12 -20.03 18.31 6.31
N ARG A 13 -19.19 17.33 6.70
CA ARG A 13 -18.03 17.58 7.56
C ARG A 13 -16.97 18.46 6.89
N LEU A 14 -16.73 18.31 5.58
CA LEU A 14 -15.84 19.20 4.81
C LEU A 14 -16.37 20.62 4.82
N ILE A 15 -17.66 20.83 4.55
CA ILE A 15 -18.25 22.17 4.54
C ILE A 15 -18.10 22.81 5.91
N ALA A 16 -18.38 22.09 7.00
CA ALA A 16 -18.17 22.58 8.36
C ALA A 16 -16.71 22.95 8.63
N PHE A 17 -15.75 22.12 8.19
CA PHE A 17 -14.32 22.38 8.32
C PHE A 17 -13.88 23.65 7.57
N ILE A 18 -14.37 23.83 6.34
CA ILE A 18 -14.08 25.03 5.53
C ILE A 18 -14.71 26.29 6.16
N ARG A 19 -15.94 26.19 6.66
CA ARG A 19 -16.59 27.29 7.40
C ARG A 19 -15.77 27.73 8.61
N GLU A 20 -15.32 26.79 9.43
CA GLU A 20 -14.47 27.05 10.59
C GLU A 20 -13.16 27.73 10.17
N ARG A 21 -12.50 27.19 9.14
CA ARG A 21 -11.22 27.70 8.63
C ARG A 21 -11.30 29.15 8.15
N TYR A 22 -12.38 29.51 7.47
CA TYR A 22 -12.60 30.85 6.93
C TYR A 22 -13.49 31.72 7.83
N GLN A 23 -13.76 31.29 9.07
CA GLN A 23 -14.57 32.02 10.06
C GLN A 23 -15.93 32.48 9.50
N ASP A 24 -16.59 31.60 8.74
CA ASP A 24 -17.85 31.85 8.03
C ASP A 24 -17.81 33.03 7.02
N SER A 25 -16.63 33.50 6.58
CA SER A 25 -16.51 34.53 5.53
C SER A 25 -16.50 33.92 4.13
N ILE A 26 -17.54 34.23 3.35
CA ILE A 26 -17.65 33.86 1.93
C ILE A 26 -16.60 34.60 1.09
N GLU A 27 -16.31 35.85 1.42
CA GLU A 27 -15.29 36.65 0.75
C GLU A 27 -13.90 36.04 0.89
N ALA A 28 -13.58 35.52 2.09
CA ALA A 28 -12.28 34.92 2.38
C ALA A 28 -12.07 33.62 1.59
N ILE A 29 -13.05 32.70 1.58
CA ILE A 29 -12.94 31.48 0.76
C ILE A 29 -12.93 31.80 -0.73
N ASN A 30 -13.78 32.72 -1.21
CA ASN A 30 -13.81 33.11 -2.62
C ASN A 30 -12.45 33.67 -3.08
N ALA A 31 -11.83 34.51 -2.25
CA ALA A 31 -10.50 35.03 -2.51
C ALA A 31 -9.41 33.95 -2.47
N ALA A 32 -9.45 33.04 -1.50
CA ALA A 32 -8.44 32.00 -1.33
C ALA A 32 -8.53 30.91 -2.41
N TRP A 33 -9.75 30.47 -2.74
CA TRP A 33 -9.99 29.39 -3.70
C TRP A 33 -10.15 29.90 -5.13
N GLU A 34 -10.14 31.23 -5.36
CA GLU A 34 -10.38 31.85 -6.67
C GLU A 34 -11.73 31.43 -7.28
N ILE A 35 -12.77 31.48 -6.46
CA ILE A 35 -14.15 31.10 -6.82
C ILE A 35 -15.15 32.20 -6.45
N ALA A 36 -16.41 32.03 -6.86
CA ALA A 36 -17.49 32.95 -6.59
C ALA A 36 -18.71 32.19 -6.06
N LEU A 37 -18.66 31.83 -4.79
CA LEU A 37 -19.79 31.27 -4.05
C LEU A 37 -20.67 32.39 -3.49
N ASP A 38 -21.99 32.20 -3.52
CA ASP A 38 -22.95 33.06 -2.82
C ASP A 38 -23.04 32.68 -1.33
N ASP A 39 -22.89 31.39 -1.02
CA ASP A 39 -22.88 30.84 0.33
C ASP A 39 -22.08 29.51 0.37
N PHE A 40 -21.87 28.96 1.58
CA PHE A 40 -21.17 27.68 1.74
C PHE A 40 -22.00 26.48 1.26
N GLU A 41 -23.33 26.63 1.10
CA GLU A 41 -24.19 25.55 0.63
C GLU A 41 -23.88 25.19 -0.82
N GLN A 42 -23.39 26.15 -1.61
CA GLN A 42 -22.93 25.91 -2.98
C GLN A 42 -21.74 24.94 -3.07
N LEU A 43 -21.00 24.68 -1.99
CA LEU A 43 -20.01 23.59 -1.95
C LEU A 43 -20.65 22.19 -2.05
N ARG A 44 -21.98 22.07 -1.86
CA ARG A 44 -22.73 20.83 -2.12
C ARG A 44 -22.94 20.58 -3.61
N ILE A 45 -22.85 21.61 -4.45
CA ILE A 45 -22.91 21.45 -5.90
C ILE A 45 -21.63 20.76 -6.38
N PRO A 46 -21.71 19.78 -7.31
CA PRO A 46 -20.54 19.10 -7.82
C PRO A 46 -19.46 20.04 -8.36
N MET A 47 -18.25 19.94 -7.81
CA MET A 47 -17.08 20.71 -8.23
C MET A 47 -15.93 19.76 -8.58
N ALA A 48 -15.74 19.53 -9.87
CA ALA A 48 -14.64 18.73 -10.37
C ALA A 48 -13.30 19.45 -10.15
N ASN A 49 -12.26 18.68 -9.81
CA ASN A 49 -10.89 19.19 -9.67
C ASN A 49 -10.72 20.41 -8.75
N ALA A 50 -11.53 20.52 -7.69
CA ALA A 50 -11.45 21.62 -6.74
C ALA A 50 -10.04 21.84 -6.14
N HIS A 51 -9.25 20.77 -5.98
CA HIS A 51 -7.84 20.82 -5.55
C HIS A 51 -6.89 21.54 -6.51
N ARG A 52 -7.35 21.92 -7.71
CA ARG A 52 -6.56 22.61 -8.74
C ARG A 52 -6.99 24.06 -8.94
N LEU A 53 -7.95 24.55 -8.17
CA LEU A 53 -8.42 25.93 -8.28
C LEU A 53 -7.34 26.91 -7.82
N SER A 54 -6.71 26.62 -6.68
CA SER A 54 -5.62 27.42 -6.14
C SER A 54 -4.73 26.58 -5.22
N ALA A 55 -3.58 27.14 -4.81
CA ALA A 55 -2.74 26.53 -3.80
C ALA A 55 -3.47 26.39 -2.44
N ALA A 56 -4.37 27.32 -2.11
CA ALA A 56 -5.16 27.25 -0.89
C ALA A 56 -6.20 26.13 -0.96
N SER A 57 -6.85 25.92 -2.10
CA SER A 57 -7.81 24.82 -2.24
C SER A 57 -7.13 23.45 -2.21
N GLU A 58 -5.92 23.32 -2.78
CA GLU A 58 -5.09 22.13 -2.65
C GLU A 58 -4.73 21.85 -1.18
N ALA A 59 -4.23 22.87 -0.47
CA ALA A 59 -3.85 22.76 0.93
C ALA A 59 -5.06 22.39 1.80
N ASP A 60 -6.20 23.07 1.65
CA ASP A 60 -7.40 22.84 2.45
C ASP A 60 -7.98 21.45 2.26
N LEU A 61 -8.07 20.99 1.02
CA LEU A 61 -8.56 19.64 0.72
C LEU A 61 -7.58 18.57 1.18
N GLY A 62 -6.29 18.88 1.17
CA GLY A 62 -5.25 18.01 1.68
C GLY A 62 -5.28 17.88 3.21
N ASP A 63 -5.43 18.97 3.94
CA ASP A 63 -5.62 18.94 5.40
C ASP A 63 -6.90 18.17 5.77
N PHE A 64 -7.98 18.38 5.01
CA PHE A 64 -9.21 17.63 5.23
C PHE A 64 -9.05 16.12 4.91
N MET A 65 -8.25 15.78 3.89
CA MET A 65 -7.88 14.39 3.63
C MET A 65 -7.17 13.76 4.83
N GLU A 66 -6.27 14.48 5.51
CA GLU A 66 -5.61 13.98 6.72
C GLU A 66 -6.62 13.63 7.81
N ILE A 67 -7.62 14.50 8.02
CA ILE A 67 -8.72 14.24 8.97
C ILE A 67 -9.50 12.99 8.57
N MET A 68 -9.88 12.86 7.29
CA MET A 68 -10.62 11.69 6.81
C MET A 68 -9.84 10.39 7.00
N VAL A 69 -8.55 10.38 6.67
CA VAL A 69 -7.70 9.19 6.82
C VAL A 69 -7.57 8.84 8.29
N ARG A 70 -7.31 9.81 9.17
CA ARG A 70 -7.21 9.58 10.62
C ARG A 70 -8.49 8.98 11.20
N GLU A 71 -9.66 9.47 10.81
CA GLU A 71 -10.94 8.91 11.24
C GLU A 71 -11.15 7.49 10.72
N TYR A 72 -10.88 7.26 9.43
CA TYR A 72 -10.98 5.94 8.83
C TYR A 72 -10.05 4.91 9.49
N VAL A 73 -8.89 5.35 9.98
CA VAL A 73 -7.98 4.50 10.75
C VAL A 73 -8.47 4.29 12.19
N THR A 74 -8.85 5.37 12.87
CA THR A 74 -9.12 5.37 14.31
C THR A 74 -10.35 4.56 14.67
N VAL A 75 -11.47 4.79 13.96
CA VAL A 75 -12.76 4.15 14.28
C VAL A 75 -12.68 2.61 14.25
N PRO A 76 -12.25 1.96 13.14
CA PRO A 76 -12.14 0.50 13.13
C PRO A 76 -11.05 -0.01 14.07
N SER A 77 -9.93 0.70 14.24
CA SER A 77 -8.86 0.26 15.13
C SER A 77 -9.30 0.22 16.60
N MET A 78 -10.03 1.24 17.04
CA MET A 78 -10.62 1.27 18.39
C MET A 78 -11.67 0.18 18.58
N ALA A 79 -12.53 -0.04 17.58
CA ALA A 79 -13.54 -1.09 17.63
C ALA A 79 -12.90 -2.50 17.70
N CYS A 80 -11.85 -2.76 16.91
CA CYS A 80 -11.07 -3.99 16.98
C CYS A 80 -10.44 -4.18 18.37
N ARG A 81 -9.86 -3.12 18.94
CA ARG A 81 -9.21 -3.19 20.26
C ARG A 81 -10.21 -3.46 21.39
N GLU A 82 -11.45 -2.96 21.28
CA GLU A 82 -12.51 -3.20 22.26
C GLU A 82 -12.87 -4.69 22.35
N VAL A 83 -12.96 -5.37 21.20
CA VAL A 83 -13.35 -6.79 21.15
C VAL A 83 -12.15 -7.74 21.28
N ASP A 84 -10.96 -7.30 20.88
CA ASP A 84 -9.73 -8.07 20.94
C ASP A 84 -8.55 -7.21 21.45
N PRO A 85 -8.44 -7.06 22.77
CA PRO A 85 -7.42 -6.19 23.36
C PRO A 85 -6.01 -6.77 23.27
N LEU A 86 -5.85 -8.07 23.02
CA LEU A 86 -4.58 -8.79 23.18
C LEU A 86 -3.80 -8.98 21.87
N HIS A 87 -4.48 -9.00 20.72
CA HIS A 87 -3.82 -9.22 19.44
C HIS A 87 -3.33 -7.93 18.78
N LEU A 88 -2.35 -8.07 17.88
CA LEU A 88 -1.77 -6.95 17.15
C LEU A 88 -2.72 -6.46 16.06
N ASN A 89 -2.93 -5.15 16.01
CA ASN A 89 -3.54 -4.49 14.86
C ASN A 89 -2.47 -4.22 13.79
N MET A 90 -2.57 -4.95 12.68
CA MET A 90 -1.56 -4.98 11.61
C MET A 90 -1.82 -3.99 10.47
N GLY A 91 -2.68 -2.98 10.65
CA GLY A 91 -2.87 -1.92 9.65
C GLY A 91 -3.85 -2.26 8.53
N MET A 92 -3.69 -1.58 7.39
CA MET A 92 -4.67 -1.56 6.29
C MET A 92 -4.12 -1.94 4.91
N ARG A 93 -2.86 -2.39 4.83
CA ARG A 93 -2.17 -2.84 3.60
C ARG A 93 -2.12 -1.76 2.50
N TRP A 94 -1.41 -0.65 2.74
CA TRP A 94 -1.27 0.42 1.74
C TRP A 94 -0.57 -0.09 0.48
N GLY A 95 -1.15 0.14 -0.69
CA GLY A 95 -0.49 -0.18 -1.96
C GLY A 95 0.56 0.84 -2.39
N TRP A 96 0.35 2.12 -2.07
CA TRP A 96 1.24 3.23 -2.43
C TRP A 96 1.09 4.39 -1.44
N ILE A 97 2.22 5.03 -1.10
CA ILE A 97 2.26 6.26 -0.29
C ILE A 97 2.99 7.32 -1.12
N HIS A 98 2.28 8.35 -1.53
CA HIS A 98 2.80 9.49 -2.29
C HIS A 98 2.68 10.80 -1.51
N ASP A 99 1.85 10.82 -0.47
CA ASP A 99 1.62 11.98 0.39
C ASP A 99 1.68 11.52 1.86
N PRO A 100 2.47 12.16 2.72
CA PRO A 100 2.57 11.79 4.13
C PRO A 100 1.23 11.87 4.87
N ARG A 101 0.26 12.67 4.40
CA ARG A 101 -1.09 12.73 4.98
C ARG A 101 -1.84 11.40 4.85
N GLN A 102 -1.45 10.52 3.91
CA GLN A 102 -2.05 9.20 3.74
C GLN A 102 -1.74 8.21 4.87
N VAL A 103 -0.74 8.50 5.70
CA VAL A 103 -0.40 7.66 6.86
C VAL A 103 -1.01 8.18 8.17
N ALA A 104 -1.85 9.22 8.13
CA ALA A 104 -2.47 9.79 9.32
C ALA A 104 -3.23 8.73 10.14
N GLY A 105 -3.10 8.80 11.47
CA GLY A 105 -3.70 7.80 12.36
C GLY A 105 -2.85 6.55 12.55
N TRP A 106 -1.65 6.45 11.96
CA TRP A 106 -0.76 5.30 12.11
C TRP A 106 -0.51 4.90 13.58
N GLU A 107 -0.67 5.83 14.52
CA GLU A 107 -0.48 5.62 15.96
C GLU A 107 -1.43 4.54 16.53
N GLN A 108 -2.54 4.28 15.84
CA GLN A 108 -3.57 3.30 16.20
C GLN A 108 -3.17 1.85 15.86
N PHE A 109 -2.11 1.66 15.06
CA PHE A 109 -1.60 0.35 14.70
C PHE A 109 -0.44 -0.07 15.59
N ASP A 110 -0.31 -1.39 15.78
CA ASP A 110 0.89 -1.98 16.37
C ASP A 110 1.95 -2.25 15.28
N ILE A 111 1.51 -2.59 14.07
CA ILE A 111 2.35 -2.81 12.89
C ILE A 111 1.76 -2.06 11.71
N PHE A 112 2.58 -1.32 10.97
CA PHE A 112 2.19 -0.63 9.75
C PHE A 112 2.42 -1.54 8.52
N SER A 113 1.36 -1.92 7.81
CA SER A 113 1.49 -2.84 6.67
C SER A 113 1.46 -2.14 5.30
N ILE A 114 2.37 -2.50 4.39
CA ILE A 114 2.33 -2.06 2.98
C ILE A 114 2.32 -3.26 2.03
N ASN A 115 1.70 -3.15 0.87
CA ASN A 115 1.90 -4.09 -0.24
C ASN A 115 2.96 -3.50 -1.17
N CYS A 116 4.00 -4.24 -1.51
CA CYS A 116 5.16 -3.71 -2.23
C CYS A 116 5.61 -4.63 -3.36
N TYR A 117 5.05 -4.42 -4.55
CA TYR A 117 5.43 -5.13 -5.77
C TYR A 117 6.64 -4.46 -6.45
N LYS A 118 7.82 -4.67 -5.86
CA LYS A 118 9.13 -4.19 -6.34
C LYS A 118 10.16 -5.32 -6.27
N THR A 119 11.32 -5.12 -6.89
CA THR A 119 12.45 -6.06 -6.80
C THR A 119 13.18 -5.89 -5.46
N ASP A 120 13.36 -4.64 -5.04
CA ASP A 120 13.92 -4.25 -3.74
C ASP A 120 12.85 -3.50 -2.93
N PRO A 121 12.48 -3.97 -1.71
CA PRO A 121 11.51 -3.29 -0.87
C PRO A 121 12.06 -2.07 -0.11
N LYS A 122 13.38 -1.90 0.01
CA LYS A 122 14.00 -0.86 0.85
C LYS A 122 13.47 0.55 0.59
N PRO A 123 13.33 1.02 -0.67
CA PRO A 123 12.83 2.36 -0.92
C PRO A 123 11.39 2.58 -0.43
N ALA A 124 10.55 1.55 -0.43
CA ALA A 124 9.18 1.64 0.06
C ALA A 124 9.14 1.70 1.60
N ILE A 125 10.00 0.92 2.27
CA ILE A 125 10.19 0.95 3.72
C ILE A 125 10.68 2.34 4.15
N GLU A 126 11.70 2.88 3.47
CA GLU A 126 12.24 4.22 3.72
C GLU A 126 11.20 5.31 3.50
N ALA A 127 10.33 5.18 2.49
CA ALA A 127 9.25 6.13 2.25
C ALA A 127 8.24 6.18 3.40
N VAL A 128 7.91 5.03 4.01
CA VAL A 128 7.05 4.97 5.21
C VAL A 128 7.70 5.68 6.40
N VAL A 129 8.99 5.43 6.64
CA VAL A 129 9.74 6.08 7.73
C VAL A 129 9.82 7.59 7.49
N LYS A 130 10.11 8.02 6.26
CA LYS A 130 10.16 9.44 5.88
C LYS A 130 8.81 10.13 6.01
N ALA A 131 7.71 9.40 5.87
CA ALA A 131 6.35 9.92 6.11
C ALA A 131 6.05 10.12 7.61
N GLY A 132 6.95 9.74 8.52
CA GLY A 132 6.83 9.97 9.95
C GLY A 132 6.20 8.82 10.73
N VAL A 133 6.07 7.64 10.14
CA VAL A 133 5.54 6.46 10.83
C VAL A 133 6.61 5.88 11.76
N ASP A 134 6.30 5.85 13.06
CA ASP A 134 7.15 5.27 14.10
C ASP A 134 6.56 3.93 14.61
N ARG A 135 6.52 2.95 13.71
CA ARG A 135 6.04 1.57 13.97
C ARG A 135 6.83 0.56 13.16
N PRO A 136 6.94 -0.70 13.61
CA PRO A 136 7.40 -1.79 12.78
C PRO A 136 6.56 -1.93 11.51
N ILE A 137 7.21 -2.28 10.41
CA ILE A 137 6.61 -2.39 9.09
C ILE A 137 6.50 -3.86 8.70
N ILE A 138 5.37 -4.26 8.09
CA ILE A 138 5.25 -5.56 7.45
C ILE A 138 4.89 -5.39 5.97
N ILE A 139 5.51 -6.19 5.11
CA ILE A 139 5.10 -6.29 3.71
C ILE A 139 3.96 -7.31 3.61
N GLY A 140 2.77 -6.83 3.32
CA GLY A 140 1.55 -7.63 3.23
C GLY A 140 1.46 -8.47 1.95
N GLU A 141 2.07 -8.01 0.86
CA GLU A 141 2.14 -8.69 -0.44
C GLU A 141 3.40 -8.30 -1.21
N PHE A 142 4.00 -9.29 -1.85
CA PHE A 142 4.93 -9.16 -2.96
C PHE A 142 4.91 -10.45 -3.77
N HIS A 143 5.32 -10.38 -5.04
CA HIS A 143 5.58 -11.57 -5.87
C HIS A 143 6.47 -11.25 -7.06
N HIS A 144 6.96 -12.31 -7.68
CA HIS A 144 7.54 -12.30 -9.02
C HIS A 144 7.00 -13.54 -9.74
N GLY A 145 6.65 -13.43 -11.02
CA GLY A 145 6.24 -14.55 -11.87
C GLY A 145 7.12 -14.70 -13.10
N ALA A 146 7.09 -15.89 -13.70
CA ALA A 146 7.89 -16.23 -14.88
C ALA A 146 7.02 -16.88 -15.97
N LEU A 147 7.55 -16.97 -17.19
CA LEU A 147 6.83 -17.50 -18.36
C LEU A 147 7.13 -18.97 -18.68
N ASP A 148 8.13 -19.55 -18.01
CA ASP A 148 8.42 -20.99 -18.03
C ASP A 148 7.61 -21.77 -16.98
N GLY A 149 6.53 -21.17 -16.48
CA GLY A 149 5.53 -21.75 -15.59
C GLY A 149 4.22 -22.16 -16.28
N ALA A 150 3.15 -22.33 -15.50
CA ALA A 150 1.88 -22.90 -15.99
C ALA A 150 0.98 -21.87 -16.71
N THR A 151 1.17 -20.58 -16.47
CA THR A 151 0.32 -19.52 -17.02
C THR A 151 1.12 -18.54 -17.89
N PRO A 152 0.49 -17.89 -18.88
CA PRO A 152 1.19 -16.99 -19.80
C PRO A 152 1.44 -15.59 -19.21
N ALA A 153 1.07 -15.35 -17.95
CA ALA A 153 1.15 -14.04 -17.31
C ALA A 153 2.05 -14.09 -16.08
N THR A 154 3.06 -13.23 -16.05
CA THR A 154 4.00 -13.12 -14.93
C THR A 154 3.42 -12.34 -13.74
N GLY A 155 2.32 -11.61 -13.95
CA GLY A 155 1.76 -10.69 -12.97
C GLY A 155 2.52 -9.38 -12.88
N ILE A 156 2.37 -8.70 -11.73
CA ILE A 156 2.89 -7.33 -11.52
C ILE A 156 4.42 -7.22 -11.73
N LYS A 157 5.19 -8.25 -11.37
CA LYS A 157 6.66 -8.29 -11.55
C LYS A 157 7.05 -9.55 -12.31
N GLY A 158 7.67 -9.36 -13.48
CA GLY A 158 8.16 -10.44 -14.33
C GLY A 158 9.64 -10.72 -14.16
N VAL A 159 10.00 -11.99 -14.17
CA VAL A 159 11.38 -12.47 -14.23
C VAL A 159 11.53 -13.55 -15.31
N LEU A 160 12.77 -13.75 -15.76
CA LEU A 160 13.03 -14.55 -16.96
C LEU A 160 12.64 -16.03 -16.83
N THR A 161 12.91 -16.64 -15.67
CA THR A 161 12.71 -18.08 -15.42
C THR A 161 12.25 -18.38 -13.99
N GLN A 162 11.82 -19.60 -13.73
CA GLN A 162 11.55 -20.09 -12.38
C GLN A 162 12.79 -20.02 -11.46
N VAL A 163 14.00 -20.17 -12.01
CA VAL A 163 15.25 -19.98 -11.27
C VAL A 163 15.40 -18.51 -10.84
N GLU A 164 15.16 -17.57 -11.77
CA GLU A 164 15.18 -16.13 -11.47
C GLU A 164 14.06 -15.74 -10.49
N ARG A 165 12.94 -16.46 -10.51
CA ARG A 165 11.83 -16.29 -9.56
C ARG A 165 12.23 -16.67 -8.14
N GLY A 166 12.94 -17.78 -7.97
CA GLY A 166 13.56 -18.16 -6.69
C GLY A 166 14.58 -17.13 -6.22
N LYS A 167 15.46 -16.65 -7.11
CA LYS A 167 16.42 -15.57 -6.78
C LYS A 167 15.70 -14.30 -6.33
N ALA A 168 14.65 -13.89 -7.05
CA ALA A 168 13.85 -12.72 -6.72
C ALA A 168 13.22 -12.82 -5.32
N TYR A 169 12.67 -13.99 -4.96
CA TYR A 169 12.15 -14.24 -3.62
C TYR A 169 13.24 -14.01 -2.56
N ARG A 170 14.38 -14.65 -2.74
CA ARG A 170 15.47 -14.61 -1.76
C ARG A 170 16.05 -13.20 -1.63
N TYR A 171 16.33 -12.56 -2.75
CA TYR A 171 16.79 -11.18 -2.82
C TYR A 171 15.82 -10.26 -2.09
N TYR A 172 14.53 -10.27 -2.45
CA TYR A 172 13.54 -9.39 -1.86
C TYR A 172 13.45 -9.53 -0.33
N VAL A 173 13.34 -10.77 0.16
CA VAL A 173 13.14 -11.03 1.60
C VAL A 173 14.39 -10.69 2.41
N GLU A 174 15.58 -11.07 1.94
CA GLU A 174 16.82 -10.76 2.66
C GLU A 174 17.17 -9.26 2.60
N GLN A 175 16.91 -8.58 1.47
CA GLN A 175 17.06 -7.12 1.39
C GLN A 175 16.10 -6.42 2.37
N GLY A 176 14.83 -6.84 2.44
CA GLY A 176 13.90 -6.31 3.42
C GLY A 176 14.34 -6.56 4.87
N ALA A 177 14.76 -7.78 5.19
CA ALA A 177 15.21 -8.17 6.52
C ALA A 177 16.46 -7.40 6.97
N SER A 178 17.32 -6.98 6.03
CA SER A 178 18.49 -6.13 6.34
C SER A 178 18.13 -4.69 6.77
N THR A 179 16.85 -4.33 6.82
CA THR A 179 16.38 -3.03 7.34
C THR A 179 15.96 -3.13 8.80
N THR A 180 16.15 -2.07 9.57
CA THR A 180 15.81 -2.05 11.00
C THR A 180 14.31 -1.90 11.30
N HIS A 181 13.50 -1.60 10.28
CA HIS A 181 12.08 -1.27 10.46
C HIS A 181 11.15 -2.41 10.04
N LEU A 182 11.62 -3.38 9.24
CA LEU A 182 10.78 -4.44 8.70
C LEU A 182 10.77 -5.66 9.62
N VAL A 183 9.57 -6.16 9.94
CA VAL A 183 9.38 -7.36 10.77
C VAL A 183 8.85 -8.58 10.01
N GLY A 184 8.58 -8.46 8.71
CA GLY A 184 8.22 -9.60 7.87
C GLY A 184 7.71 -9.24 6.47
N CYS A 185 7.59 -10.27 5.65
CA CYS A 185 7.00 -10.21 4.31
C CYS A 185 6.08 -11.42 4.08
N HIS A 186 4.92 -11.19 3.50
CA HIS A 186 4.03 -12.24 3.01
C HIS A 186 4.01 -12.26 1.49
N TYR A 187 4.30 -13.44 0.93
CA TYR A 187 4.31 -13.67 -0.49
C TYR A 187 2.89 -13.90 -1.00
N PHE A 188 2.52 -13.21 -2.08
CA PHE A 188 1.22 -13.37 -2.73
C PHE A 188 1.39 -14.22 -4.00
N SER A 189 0.98 -15.47 -4.06
CA SER A 189 0.15 -16.19 -3.09
C SER A 189 0.55 -17.67 -3.01
N TYR A 190 -0.24 -18.48 -2.30
CA TYR A 190 0.09 -19.90 -2.14
C TYR A 190 0.06 -20.67 -3.47
N SER A 191 -0.98 -20.50 -4.29
CA SER A 191 -1.16 -21.19 -5.56
C SER A 191 -1.12 -20.22 -6.74
N ASP A 192 -0.77 -20.73 -7.91
CA ASP A 192 -0.98 -20.01 -9.15
C ASP A 192 -2.45 -19.65 -9.31
N GLN A 193 -2.70 -18.54 -9.98
CA GLN A 193 -4.06 -18.19 -10.34
C GLN A 193 -4.54 -19.09 -11.47
N SER A 194 -5.86 -19.19 -11.62
CA SER A 194 -6.50 -19.93 -12.69
C SER A 194 -6.00 -19.45 -14.06
N ALA A 195 -5.62 -20.37 -14.95
CA ALA A 195 -5.18 -20.04 -16.31
C ALA A 195 -6.27 -19.36 -17.16
N ILE A 196 -7.54 -19.45 -16.75
CA ILE A 196 -8.69 -18.77 -17.38
C ILE A 196 -9.13 -17.51 -16.63
N GLY A 197 -8.34 -17.06 -15.65
CA GLY A 197 -8.61 -15.87 -14.86
C GLY A 197 -9.33 -16.15 -13.54
N ARG A 198 -9.04 -15.33 -12.53
CA ARG A 198 -9.88 -15.14 -11.32
C ARG A 198 -11.06 -14.22 -11.63
N PHE A 199 -11.82 -13.81 -10.62
CA PHE A 199 -13.05 -13.02 -10.79
C PHE A 199 -12.90 -11.67 -11.53
N ASP A 200 -11.68 -11.13 -11.62
CA ASP A 200 -11.35 -9.90 -12.38
C ASP A 200 -10.40 -10.15 -13.56
N GLY A 201 -10.16 -11.42 -13.92
CA GLY A 201 -9.41 -11.83 -15.10
C GLY A 201 -7.92 -12.11 -14.89
N GLU A 202 -7.33 -11.83 -13.71
CA GLU A 202 -5.92 -12.14 -13.48
C GLU A 202 -5.66 -13.67 -13.53
N HIS A 203 -4.58 -14.07 -14.20
CA HIS A 203 -4.18 -15.47 -14.41
C HIS A 203 -2.68 -15.68 -14.23
N TYR A 204 -2.12 -15.16 -13.14
CA TYR A 204 -0.69 -15.07 -12.87
C TYR A 204 -0.01 -16.37 -12.42
N ASN A 205 1.23 -16.56 -12.89
CA ASN A 205 2.18 -17.56 -12.41
C ASN A 205 2.92 -17.02 -11.18
N ILE A 206 2.22 -16.98 -10.05
CA ILE A 206 2.70 -16.35 -8.81
C ILE A 206 2.55 -17.26 -7.59
N GLY A 207 2.24 -18.54 -7.74
CA GLY A 207 2.08 -19.49 -6.64
C GLY A 207 3.37 -20.17 -6.20
N PHE A 208 3.46 -20.56 -4.94
CA PHE A 208 4.43 -21.58 -4.50
C PHE A 208 4.14 -22.95 -5.14
N VAL A 209 2.88 -23.20 -5.49
CA VAL A 209 2.41 -24.38 -6.21
C VAL A 209 1.62 -23.98 -7.44
N ASP A 210 1.58 -24.85 -8.45
CA ASP A 210 0.73 -24.68 -9.63
C ASP A 210 -0.75 -25.04 -9.35
N ALA A 211 -1.61 -24.95 -10.37
CA ALA A 211 -3.03 -25.29 -10.28
C ALA A 211 -3.31 -26.78 -9.99
N CYS A 212 -2.32 -27.65 -10.18
CA CYS A 212 -2.36 -29.08 -9.87
C CYS A 212 -1.72 -29.38 -8.49
N HIS A 213 -1.46 -28.35 -7.68
CA HIS A 213 -0.74 -28.42 -6.41
C HIS A 213 0.67 -29.03 -6.52
N GLN A 214 1.31 -28.93 -7.68
CA GLN A 214 2.72 -29.30 -7.84
C GLN A 214 3.60 -28.12 -7.41
N PRO A 215 4.61 -28.35 -6.56
CA PRO A 215 5.47 -27.28 -6.10
C PRO A 215 6.45 -26.81 -7.18
N TYR A 216 6.70 -25.51 -7.22
CA TYR A 216 7.84 -24.94 -7.93
C TYR A 216 9.11 -25.12 -7.10
N ILE A 217 9.96 -26.07 -7.50
CA ILE A 217 11.13 -26.48 -6.72
C ILE A 217 12.12 -25.33 -6.53
N GLU A 218 12.33 -24.49 -7.54
CA GLU A 218 13.20 -23.32 -7.50
C GLU A 218 12.74 -22.32 -6.43
N MET A 219 11.42 -22.10 -6.33
CA MET A 219 10.81 -21.23 -5.31
C MET A 219 10.94 -21.84 -3.91
N LEU A 220 10.66 -23.14 -3.76
CA LEU A 220 10.79 -23.81 -2.46
C LEU A 220 12.22 -23.83 -1.95
N ASP A 221 13.18 -24.11 -2.82
CA ASP A 221 14.59 -24.16 -2.44
C ASP A 221 15.12 -22.78 -2.09
N ALA A 222 14.70 -21.73 -2.82
CA ALA A 222 15.00 -20.36 -2.46
C ALA A 222 14.41 -20.00 -1.08
N ALA A 223 13.13 -20.29 -0.84
CA ALA A 223 12.47 -19.99 0.42
C ALA A 223 13.11 -20.71 1.62
N ARG A 224 13.52 -21.98 1.44
CA ARG A 224 14.27 -22.72 2.47
C ARG A 224 15.62 -22.09 2.77
N LYS A 225 16.37 -21.69 1.73
CA LYS A 225 17.67 -21.03 1.87
C LYS A 225 17.54 -19.68 2.58
N THR A 226 16.52 -18.89 2.22
CA THR A 226 16.19 -17.62 2.89
C THR A 226 15.87 -17.84 4.37
N ALA A 227 14.94 -18.75 4.67
CA ALA A 227 14.49 -18.99 6.04
C ALA A 227 15.62 -19.47 6.96
N ALA A 228 16.58 -20.23 6.42
CA ALA A 228 17.71 -20.75 7.18
C ALA A 228 18.68 -19.66 7.69
N VAL A 229 18.68 -18.47 7.08
CA VAL A 229 19.64 -17.39 7.39
C VAL A 229 18.95 -16.09 7.82
N LEU A 230 17.62 -16.03 7.78
CA LEU A 230 16.85 -14.79 7.86
C LEU A 230 17.14 -13.99 9.14
N TYR A 231 17.24 -14.66 10.29
CA TYR A 231 17.57 -13.99 11.56
C TYR A 231 18.99 -13.44 11.58
N GLU A 232 19.98 -14.17 11.02
CA GLU A 232 21.36 -13.68 10.94
C GLU A 232 21.46 -12.44 10.04
N VAL A 233 20.66 -12.38 8.96
CA VAL A 233 20.56 -11.20 8.10
C VAL A 233 19.90 -10.03 8.84
N ALA A 234 18.80 -10.29 9.56
CA ALA A 234 18.10 -9.26 10.33
C ALA A 234 18.95 -8.68 11.47
N ASP A 235 19.77 -9.52 12.11
CA ASP A 235 20.70 -9.12 13.18
C ASP A 235 22.00 -8.49 12.65
N GLY A 236 22.19 -8.42 11.32
CA GLY A 236 23.40 -7.88 10.68
C GLY A 236 24.64 -8.76 10.85
N ILE A 237 24.47 -10.03 11.25
CA ILE A 237 25.53 -11.02 11.37
C ILE A 237 25.98 -11.50 9.98
N LYS A 238 25.05 -11.52 9.02
CA LYS A 238 25.27 -11.98 7.65
C LYS A 238 24.76 -10.95 6.64
N ASP A 239 25.52 -10.75 5.57
CA ASP A 239 25.07 -9.91 4.46
C ASP A 239 23.85 -10.54 3.74
N PRO A 240 22.88 -9.72 3.31
CA PRO A 240 21.75 -10.23 2.53
C PRO A 240 22.19 -10.71 1.15
N TYR A 241 21.47 -11.68 0.60
CA TYR A 241 21.66 -12.16 -0.77
C TYR A 241 21.67 -11.00 -1.78
N ASP A 242 22.71 -10.97 -2.63
CA ASP A 242 23.07 -9.82 -3.47
C ASP A 242 22.93 -10.08 -4.98
N GLU A 243 22.58 -11.30 -5.39
CA GLU A 243 22.27 -11.61 -6.79
C GLU A 243 20.82 -11.22 -7.12
N ALA A 244 20.66 -10.02 -7.69
CA ALA A 244 19.37 -9.55 -8.20
C ALA A 244 18.87 -10.45 -9.36
N PRO A 245 17.54 -10.65 -9.49
CA PRO A 245 16.98 -11.45 -10.57
C PRO A 245 17.08 -10.74 -11.92
N ILE A 246 17.07 -11.53 -13.00
CA ILE A 246 16.89 -11.00 -14.36
C ILE A 246 15.42 -10.68 -14.58
N GLU A 247 15.09 -9.39 -14.53
CA GLU A 247 13.74 -8.89 -14.74
C GLU A 247 13.35 -8.88 -16.22
N ILE A 248 12.07 -9.14 -16.47
CA ILE A 248 11.39 -8.91 -17.75
C ILE A 248 10.14 -8.06 -17.52
N PRO A 249 9.55 -7.44 -18.55
CA PRO A 249 8.29 -6.73 -18.39
C PRO A 249 7.20 -7.61 -17.74
N GLY A 250 6.42 -7.01 -16.84
CA GLY A 250 5.23 -7.65 -16.27
C GLY A 250 4.19 -7.90 -17.36
N ILE A 251 3.58 -9.08 -17.35
CA ILE A 251 2.47 -9.47 -18.23
C ILE A 251 1.26 -9.67 -17.33
N PHE A 252 0.27 -8.80 -17.49
CA PHE A 252 -0.89 -8.70 -16.60
C PHE A 252 -2.12 -9.45 -17.11
N TYR A 253 -2.19 -9.77 -18.40
CA TYR A 253 -3.28 -10.50 -19.06
C TYR A 253 -2.78 -11.07 -20.39
#